data_AF-A0A7J6NGP2-F1
#
_entry.id   AF-A0A7J6NGP2-F1
#
_cell.length_a   1.000
_cell.length_b   1.000
_cell.length_c   1.000
_cell.angle_alpha   90.00
_cell.angle_beta   90.00
_cell.angle_gamma   90.00
#
_symmetry.space_group_name_H-M   'P 1'
#
loop_
_entity.id
_entity.type
_entity.pdbx_description
1 polymer ?
#
loop_
_entity_poly.entity_id
_entity_poly.type
_entity_poly.pdbx_seq_one_letter_code
_entity_poly.pdbx_strand_id
1 'polypeptide(L)'
;MVWWLADVLWFNWLQPIVMNHILPIIMWQSWLKSLAALVGYILASYYAAYWPAFACWITAAFMIRNKTLKGYDRFMANKSMTSGLDKSGKLVLLEVEEAADDDVEQQEFGGLIKTFTRMSPGWVKEMAAGFQPTVKTIVDGVALARNIILWKHELSKKAFYGLLAGGVVLCFLPFWILVMAAGAGVLLANSPIKGLSIGFAKYAARPAPTGDIGLLDAMEEHHHSADYKTIVLQKQRTKTKDTTASETPPTTGRASSPP
;
A
#
# COMPACT_ATOMS: atom_id res chain seq x y z
N MET A 1 3.45 11.76 -24.22
CA MET A 1 2.02 11.40 -24.26
C MET A 1 1.28 11.71 -22.96
N VAL A 2 1.83 11.40 -21.78
CA VAL A 2 1.22 11.71 -20.47
C VAL A 2 0.91 13.20 -20.26
N TRP A 3 1.80 14.10 -20.70
CA TRP A 3 1.61 15.55 -20.61
C TRP A 3 0.39 16.06 -21.40
N TRP A 4 0.14 15.49 -22.57
CA TRP A 4 -1.01 15.88 -23.40
C TRP A 4 -2.36 15.49 -22.77
N LEU A 5 -2.42 14.32 -22.12
CA LEU A 5 -3.64 13.88 -21.45
C LEU A 5 -3.94 14.77 -20.23
N ALA A 6 -2.91 15.16 -19.48
CA ALA A 6 -3.02 16.07 -18.36
C ALA A 6 -3.49 17.46 -18.81
N ASP A 7 -2.94 17.99 -19.91
CA ASP A 7 -3.37 19.28 -20.48
C ASP A 7 -4.83 19.22 -20.96
N VAL A 8 -5.22 18.16 -21.67
CA VAL A 8 -6.61 18.00 -22.11
C VAL A 8 -7.57 17.89 -20.92
N LEU A 9 -7.20 17.15 -19.88
CA LEU A 9 -8.02 17.01 -18.68
C LEU A 9 -8.14 18.35 -17.92
N TRP A 10 -7.03 19.09 -17.82
CA TRP A 10 -7.01 20.37 -17.11
C TRP A 10 -7.72 21.47 -17.89
N PHE A 11 -7.31 21.76 -19.12
CA PHE A 11 -7.81 22.92 -19.87
C PHE A 11 -9.24 22.72 -20.40
N ASN A 12 -9.62 21.51 -20.84
CA ASN A 12 -10.94 21.30 -21.45
C ASN A 12 -12.02 20.93 -20.43
N TRP A 13 -11.66 20.28 -19.32
CA TRP A 13 -12.64 19.79 -18.36
C TRP A 13 -12.55 20.54 -17.02
N LEU A 14 -11.38 20.57 -16.40
CA LEU A 14 -11.27 21.07 -15.03
C LEU A 14 -11.33 22.60 -14.96
N GLN A 15 -10.59 23.30 -15.82
CA GLN A 15 -10.50 24.76 -15.83
C GLN A 15 -11.87 25.45 -16.02
N PRO A 16 -12.72 25.08 -16.99
CA PRO A 16 -14.02 25.73 -17.12
C PRO A 16 -14.92 25.48 -15.91
N ILE A 17 -14.85 24.30 -15.29
CA ILE A 17 -15.59 24.00 -14.05
C ILE A 17 -15.08 24.87 -12.90
N VAL A 18 -13.76 24.95 -12.74
CA VAL A 18 -13.15 25.76 -11.68
C VAL A 18 -13.46 27.24 -11.87
N MET A 19 -13.27 27.78 -13.08
CA MET A 19 -13.47 29.20 -13.36
C MET A 19 -14.93 29.62 -13.36
N ASN A 20 -15.84 28.82 -13.93
CA ASN A 20 -17.25 29.22 -14.08
C ASN A 20 -18.11 28.85 -12.87
N HIS A 21 -17.74 27.82 -12.10
CA HIS A 21 -18.54 27.35 -10.97
C HIS A 21 -17.87 27.55 -9.62
N ILE A 22 -16.59 27.21 -9.48
CA ILE A 22 -15.93 27.22 -8.16
C ILE A 22 -15.46 28.65 -7.79
N LEU A 23 -14.81 29.35 -8.72
CA LEU A 23 -14.23 30.68 -8.46
C LEU A 23 -15.28 31.73 -8.04
N PRO A 24 -16.47 31.83 -8.67
CA PRO A 24 -17.49 32.80 -8.28
C PRO A 24 -18.10 32.52 -6.90
N ILE A 25 -18.12 31.25 -6.48
CA ILE A 25 -18.53 30.82 -5.15
C ILE A 25 -17.48 31.23 -4.10
N ILE A 26 -16.19 31.05 -4.41
CA ILE A 26 -15.10 31.46 -3.52
C ILE A 26 -15.01 32.99 -3.41
N MET A 27 -15.22 33.70 -4.52
CA MET A 27 -15.18 35.17 -4.57
C MET A 27 -16.45 35.84 -4.06
N TRP A 28 -17.43 35.09 -3.53
CA TRP A 28 -18.69 35.63 -3.00
C TRP A 28 -19.49 36.49 -3.99
N GLN A 29 -19.28 36.30 -5.30
CA GLN A 29 -19.97 37.08 -6.35
C GLN A 29 -21.49 36.85 -6.33
N SER A 30 -21.93 35.71 -5.78
CA SER A 30 -23.32 35.42 -5.47
C SER A 30 -23.43 34.91 -4.03
N TRP A 31 -23.88 35.76 -3.11
CA TRP A 31 -23.96 35.44 -1.68
C TRP A 31 -24.81 34.18 -1.39
N LEU A 32 -25.93 33.99 -2.09
CA LEU A 32 -26.79 32.80 -1.96
C LEU A 32 -26.09 31.50 -2.37
N LYS A 33 -25.39 31.50 -3.51
CA LYS A 33 -24.66 30.31 -3.99
C LYS A 33 -23.49 29.97 -3.05
N SER A 34 -22.84 31.00 -2.52
CA SER A 34 -21.73 30.85 -1.56
C SER A 34 -22.21 30.29 -0.23
N LEU A 35 -23.34 30.78 0.28
CA LEU A 35 -23.99 30.25 1.49
C LEU A 35 -24.46 28.80 1.29
N ALA A 36 -25.11 28.50 0.16
CA ALA A 36 -25.55 27.13 -0.16
C ALA A 36 -24.36 26.16 -0.30
N ALA A 37 -23.27 26.59 -0.93
CA ALA A 37 -22.04 25.81 -1.03
C ALA A 37 -21.39 25.59 0.35
N LEU A 38 -21.40 26.60 1.23
CA LEU A 38 -20.90 26.49 2.60
C LEU A 38 -21.72 25.49 3.42
N VAL A 39 -23.06 25.60 3.38
CA VAL A 39 -23.96 24.64 4.05
C VAL A 39 -23.77 23.24 3.49
N GLY A 40 -23.67 23.11 2.17
CA GLY A 40 -23.38 21.85 1.50
C GLY A 40 -22.03 21.27 1.92
N TYR A 41 -20.99 22.10 2.07
CA TYR A 41 -19.68 21.69 2.56
C TYR A 41 -19.71 21.26 4.03
N ILE A 42 -20.45 21.96 4.89
CA ILE A 42 -20.62 21.57 6.31
C ILE A 42 -21.35 20.22 6.38
N LEU A 43 -22.42 20.04 5.62
CA LEU A 43 -23.14 18.77 5.55
C LEU A 43 -22.27 17.65 4.98
N ALA A 44 -21.52 17.91 3.90
CA ALA A 44 -20.65 16.93 3.26
C ALA A 44 -19.45 16.57 4.14
N SER A 45 -18.85 17.54 4.86
CA SER A 45 -17.75 17.29 5.78
C SER A 45 -18.20 16.54 7.02
N TYR A 46 -19.39 16.86 7.56
CA TYR A 46 -20.00 16.08 8.64
C TYR A 46 -20.31 14.66 8.17
N TYR A 47 -20.92 14.51 6.99
CA TYR A 47 -21.19 13.20 6.41
C TYR A 47 -19.90 12.42 6.17
N ALA A 48 -18.87 13.05 5.61
CA ALA A 48 -17.55 12.43 5.38
C ALA A 48 -16.85 12.02 6.69
N ALA A 49 -17.11 12.70 7.80
CA ALA A 49 -16.55 12.30 9.10
C ALA A 49 -17.17 11.00 9.64
N TYR A 50 -18.45 10.75 9.37
CA TYR A 50 -19.22 9.62 9.92
C TYR A 50 -19.62 8.55 8.89
N TRP A 51 -19.32 8.78 7.61
CA TRP A 51 -19.62 7.82 6.53
C TRP A 51 -19.07 6.41 6.79
N PRO A 52 -17.87 6.20 7.39
CA PRO A 52 -17.37 4.86 7.61
C PRO A 52 -18.16 4.12 8.69
N ALA A 53 -18.58 4.83 9.74
CA ALA A 53 -19.45 4.26 10.76
C ALA A 53 -20.76 3.78 10.10
N PHE A 54 -21.38 4.66 9.31
CA PHE A 54 -22.61 4.34 8.59
C PHE A 54 -22.44 3.16 7.62
N ALA A 55 -21.32 3.10 6.89
CA ALA A 55 -21.00 1.98 6.00
C ALA A 55 -20.86 0.65 6.77
N CYS A 56 -20.22 0.65 7.95
CA CYS A 56 -20.13 -0.52 8.81
C CYS A 56 -21.51 -0.99 9.27
N TRP A 57 -22.38 -0.08 9.69
CA TRP A 57 -23.75 -0.38 10.11
C TRP A 57 -24.60 -0.93 8.95
N ILE A 58 -24.53 -0.31 7.76
CA ILE A 58 -25.24 -0.81 6.58
C ILE A 58 -24.76 -2.21 6.22
N THR A 59 -23.45 -2.45 6.24
CA THR A 59 -22.89 -3.76 5.87
C THR A 59 -23.32 -4.82 6.88
N ALA A 60 -23.30 -4.50 8.18
CA ALA A 60 -23.82 -5.37 9.22
C ALA A 60 -25.33 -5.66 9.03
N ALA A 61 -26.13 -4.64 8.71
CA ALA A 61 -27.56 -4.82 8.43
C ALA A 61 -27.80 -5.71 7.19
N PHE A 62 -27.01 -5.52 6.14
CA PHE A 62 -27.06 -6.33 4.93
C PHE A 62 -26.68 -7.79 5.20
N MET A 63 -25.66 -8.02 6.04
CA MET A 63 -25.28 -9.35 6.51
C MET A 63 -26.42 -10.03 7.28
N ILE A 64 -27.14 -9.29 8.14
CA ILE A 64 -28.31 -9.83 8.86
C ILE A 64 -29.42 -10.18 7.87
N ARG A 65 -29.74 -9.27 6.94
CA ARG A 65 -30.76 -9.50 5.92
C ARG A 65 -30.48 -10.77 5.11
N ASN A 66 -29.25 -10.95 4.63
CA ASN A 66 -28.87 -12.14 3.87
C ASN A 66 -28.99 -13.42 4.70
N LYS A 67 -28.62 -13.36 5.99
CA LYS A 67 -28.80 -14.47 6.91
C LYS A 67 -30.28 -14.81 7.12
N THR A 68 -31.15 -13.80 7.25
CA THR A 68 -32.60 -14.02 7.41
C THR A 68 -33.24 -14.59 6.15
N LEU A 69 -32.85 -14.12 4.96
CA LEU A 69 -33.36 -14.63 3.68
C LEU A 69 -32.96 -16.09 3.49
N LYS A 70 -31.68 -16.46 3.71
CA LYS A 70 -31.25 -17.86 3.66
C LYS A 70 -31.97 -18.76 4.66
N GLY A 71 -32.25 -18.24 5.86
CA GLY A 71 -33.04 -18.97 6.86
C GLY A 71 -34.48 -19.20 6.39
N TYR A 72 -35.09 -18.20 5.75
CA TYR A 72 -36.43 -18.29 5.17
C TYR A 72 -36.48 -19.28 4.00
N ASP A 73 -35.51 -19.25 3.09
CA ASP A 73 -35.44 -20.17 1.95
C ASP A 73 -35.31 -21.63 2.42
N ARG A 74 -34.47 -21.89 3.43
CA ARG A 74 -34.37 -23.22 4.06
C ARG A 74 -35.67 -23.65 4.73
N PHE A 75 -36.38 -22.73 5.38
CA PHE A 75 -37.69 -23.02 5.96
C PHE A 75 -38.73 -23.35 4.88
N MET A 76 -38.76 -22.60 3.79
CA MET A 76 -39.66 -22.83 2.65
C MET A 76 -39.34 -24.14 1.92
N ALA A 77 -38.05 -24.46 1.75
CA ALA A 77 -37.60 -25.73 1.18
C ALA A 77 -37.96 -26.93 2.06
N ASN A 78 -37.81 -26.82 3.39
CA ASN A 78 -38.27 -27.86 4.32
C ASN A 78 -39.79 -28.04 4.25
N LYS A 79 -40.54 -26.95 4.14
CA LYS A 79 -42.01 -27.00 4.04
C LYS A 79 -42.48 -27.64 2.71
N SER A 80 -41.79 -27.38 1.60
CA SER A 80 -42.11 -28.03 0.32
C SER A 80 -41.75 -29.52 0.32
N MET A 81 -40.64 -29.92 0.94
CA MET A 81 -40.28 -31.34 1.10
C MET A 81 -41.26 -32.12 1.97
N THR A 82 -41.91 -31.50 2.97
CA THR A 82 -42.95 -32.17 3.77
C THR A 82 -44.25 -32.47 3.02
N SER A 83 -44.40 -32.02 1.76
CA SER A 83 -45.57 -32.31 0.92
C SER A 83 -45.33 -33.35 -0.19
N GLY A 84 -44.09 -33.80 -0.39
CA GLY A 84 -43.74 -34.82 -1.38
C GLY A 84 -43.58 -36.19 -0.75
N LEU A 85 -44.67 -36.79 -0.25
CA LEU A 85 -44.65 -38.19 0.18
C LEU A 85 -44.69 -39.08 -1.06
N ASP A 86 -43.52 -39.49 -1.54
CA ASP A 86 -43.44 -40.45 -2.62
C ASP A 86 -44.00 -41.80 -2.15
N LYS A 87 -44.72 -42.52 -3.00
CA LYS A 87 -45.49 -43.75 -2.66
C LYS A 87 -44.65 -44.91 -2.11
N SER A 88 -43.32 -44.75 -2.02
CA SER A 88 -42.39 -45.75 -1.47
C SER A 88 -41.89 -45.45 -0.04
N GLY A 89 -42.29 -44.33 0.57
CA GLY A 89 -41.94 -44.02 1.98
C GLY A 89 -40.46 -43.79 2.25
N LYS A 90 -39.63 -43.62 1.21
CA LYS A 90 -38.19 -43.41 1.34
C LYS A 90 -37.87 -41.92 1.22
N LEU A 91 -37.41 -41.33 2.32
CA LEU A 91 -37.06 -39.92 2.43
C LEU A 91 -35.74 -39.69 1.69
N VAL A 92 -35.82 -39.26 0.43
CA VAL A 92 -34.65 -38.84 -0.35
C VAL A 92 -34.35 -37.39 0.03
N LEU A 93 -33.39 -37.23 0.93
CA LEU A 93 -32.81 -35.95 1.32
C LEU A 93 -31.95 -35.46 0.15
N LEU A 94 -32.58 -34.77 -0.81
CA LEU A 94 -31.88 -34.07 -1.87
C LEU A 94 -31.20 -32.86 -1.24
N GLU A 95 -29.92 -32.99 -0.90
CA GLU A 95 -29.04 -31.84 -0.65
C GLU A 95 -29.10 -30.95 -1.89
N VAL A 96 -29.85 -29.85 -1.78
CA VAL A 96 -29.94 -28.83 -2.83
C VAL A 96 -28.53 -28.26 -3.02
N GLU A 97 -27.96 -28.51 -4.20
CA GLU A 97 -26.69 -27.97 -4.69
C GLU A 97 -26.68 -26.43 -4.58
N GLU A 98 -26.21 -25.89 -3.46
CA GLU A 98 -25.79 -24.48 -3.35
C GLU A 98 -24.50 -24.20 -4.16
N ALA A 99 -23.89 -25.23 -4.76
CA ALA A 99 -22.68 -25.13 -5.58
C ALA A 99 -22.95 -24.61 -7.01
N ALA A 100 -24.15 -24.82 -7.57
CA ALA A 100 -24.41 -24.55 -8.99
C ALA A 100 -24.50 -23.05 -9.33
N ASP A 101 -24.88 -22.19 -8.38
CA ASP A 101 -25.16 -20.77 -8.65
C ASP A 101 -23.87 -19.92 -8.74
N ASP A 102 -22.81 -20.30 -8.00
CA ASP A 102 -21.52 -19.58 -8.04
C ASP A 102 -20.73 -19.86 -9.34
N ASP A 103 -20.90 -21.05 -9.94
CA ASP A 103 -20.21 -21.41 -11.19
C ASP A 103 -20.78 -20.64 -12.39
N VAL A 104 -22.09 -20.37 -12.39
CA VAL A 104 -22.78 -19.62 -13.47
C VAL A 104 -22.34 -18.16 -13.48
N GLU A 105 -22.33 -17.47 -12.32
CA GLU A 105 -21.90 -16.06 -12.25
C GLU A 105 -20.40 -15.88 -12.61
N GLN A 106 -19.53 -16.81 -12.19
CA GLN A 106 -18.11 -16.74 -12.56
C GLN A 106 -17.90 -16.91 -14.07
N GLN A 107 -18.74 -17.71 -14.73
CA GLN A 107 -18.66 -17.94 -16.17
C GLN A 107 -19.03 -16.68 -16.97
N GLU A 108 -20.02 -15.91 -16.50
CA GLU A 108 -20.47 -14.65 -17.14
C GLU A 108 -19.40 -13.55 -17.05
N PHE A 109 -18.78 -13.38 -15.88
CA PHE A 109 -17.68 -12.42 -15.71
C PHE A 109 -16.44 -12.79 -16.54
N GLY A 110 -16.12 -14.08 -16.65
CA GLY A 110 -15.04 -14.56 -17.52
C GLY A 110 -15.27 -14.26 -19.00
N GLY A 111 -16.52 -14.30 -19.45
CA GLY A 111 -16.93 -13.95 -20.81
C GLY A 111 -16.78 -12.45 -21.12
N LEU A 112 -17.21 -11.59 -20.20
CA LEU A 112 -17.08 -10.14 -20.31
C LEU A 112 -15.61 -9.69 -20.35
N ILE A 113 -14.78 -10.25 -19.47
CA ILE A 113 -13.34 -9.93 -19.42
C ILE A 113 -12.65 -10.36 -20.71
N LYS A 114 -12.97 -11.54 -21.26
CA LYS A 114 -12.44 -12.00 -22.57
C LYS A 114 -12.86 -11.08 -23.72
N THR A 115 -14.10 -10.61 -23.72
CA THR A 115 -14.62 -9.74 -24.77
C THR A 115 -13.97 -8.37 -24.71
N PHE A 116 -13.78 -7.82 -23.51
CA PHE A 116 -13.10 -6.55 -23.28
C PHE A 116 -11.61 -6.61 -23.63
N THR A 117 -10.90 -7.66 -23.22
CA THR A 117 -9.48 -7.85 -23.59
C THR A 117 -9.30 -7.98 -25.09
N ARG A 118 -10.23 -8.63 -25.80
CA ARG A 118 -10.15 -8.79 -27.26
C ARG A 118 -10.29 -7.48 -28.02
N MET A 119 -11.13 -6.56 -27.54
CA MET A 119 -11.34 -5.23 -28.14
C MET A 119 -10.32 -4.16 -27.71
N SER A 120 -9.53 -4.41 -26.67
CA SER A 120 -8.58 -3.42 -26.16
C SER A 120 -7.36 -3.24 -27.09
N PRO A 121 -6.89 -1.99 -27.33
CA PRO A 121 -5.66 -1.69 -28.05
C PRO A 121 -4.41 -2.33 -27.40
N GLY A 122 -3.37 -2.59 -28.20
CA GLY A 122 -2.15 -3.29 -27.74
C GLY A 122 -1.48 -2.69 -26.50
N TRP A 123 -1.41 -1.36 -26.41
CA TRP A 123 -0.81 -0.67 -25.26
C TRP A 123 -1.61 -0.87 -23.95
N VAL A 124 -2.93 -1.06 -24.03
CA VAL A 124 -3.78 -1.37 -22.87
C VAL A 124 -3.52 -2.79 -22.38
N LYS A 125 -3.24 -3.73 -23.29
CA LYS A 125 -2.93 -5.12 -22.94
C LYS A 125 -1.61 -5.24 -22.17
N GLU A 126 -0.59 -4.49 -22.57
CA GLU A 126 0.69 -4.46 -21.85
C GLU A 126 0.54 -3.83 -20.46
N MET A 127 -0.22 -2.73 -20.34
CA MET A 127 -0.54 -2.16 -19.03
C MET A 127 -1.34 -3.14 -18.17
N ALA A 128 -2.36 -3.79 -18.74
CA ALA A 128 -3.18 -4.77 -18.04
C ALA A 128 -2.37 -6.00 -17.59
N ALA A 129 -1.39 -6.45 -18.37
CA ALA A 129 -0.48 -7.51 -17.97
C ALA A 129 0.37 -7.12 -16.74
N GLY A 130 0.82 -5.87 -16.67
CA GLY A 130 1.50 -5.33 -15.49
C GLY A 130 0.61 -5.25 -14.24
N PHE A 131 -0.68 -4.96 -14.42
CA PHE A 131 -1.66 -4.90 -13.33
C PHE A 131 -2.31 -6.24 -12.99
N GLN A 132 -2.11 -7.28 -13.79
CA GLN A 132 -2.70 -8.59 -13.59
C GLN A 132 -2.53 -9.15 -12.16
N PRO A 133 -1.34 -9.12 -11.52
CA PRO A 133 -1.21 -9.58 -10.14
C PRO A 133 -2.04 -8.73 -9.17
N THR A 134 -2.02 -7.40 -9.32
CA THR A 134 -2.76 -6.48 -8.46
C THR A 134 -4.27 -6.66 -8.61
N VAL A 135 -4.76 -6.77 -9.84
CA VAL A 135 -6.17 -7.02 -10.14
C VAL A 135 -6.61 -8.36 -9.58
N LYS A 136 -5.78 -9.40 -9.71
CA LYS A 136 -6.06 -10.71 -9.12
C LYS A 136 -6.21 -10.61 -7.59
N THR A 137 -5.30 -9.93 -6.90
CA THR A 137 -5.41 -9.72 -5.45
C THR A 137 -6.67 -8.96 -5.07
N ILE A 138 -7.08 -7.96 -5.87
CA ILE A 138 -8.33 -7.22 -5.65
C ILE A 138 -9.53 -8.14 -5.85
N VAL A 139 -9.58 -8.92 -6.93
CA VAL A 139 -10.68 -9.86 -7.22
C VAL A 139 -10.80 -10.91 -6.13
N ASP A 140 -9.68 -11.52 -5.72
CA ASP A 140 -9.64 -12.50 -4.63
C ASP A 140 -10.11 -11.85 -3.31
N GLY A 141 -9.71 -10.61 -3.05
CA GLY A 141 -10.17 -9.83 -1.89
C GLY A 141 -11.67 -9.53 -1.93
N VAL A 142 -12.22 -9.16 -3.09
CA VAL A 142 -13.64 -8.91 -3.29
C VAL A 142 -14.44 -10.20 -3.16
N ALA A 143 -13.96 -11.32 -3.72
CA ALA A 143 -14.58 -12.62 -3.58
C ALA A 143 -14.62 -13.07 -2.11
N LEU A 144 -13.52 -12.87 -1.38
CA LEU A 144 -13.45 -13.14 0.06
C LEU A 144 -14.45 -12.25 0.82
N ALA A 145 -14.50 -10.95 0.52
CA ALA A 145 -15.45 -10.02 1.14
C ALA A 145 -16.91 -10.42 0.86
N ARG A 146 -17.25 -10.80 -0.39
CA ARG A 146 -18.57 -11.34 -0.77
C ARG A 146 -18.90 -12.58 0.05
N ASN A 147 -17.97 -13.54 0.14
CA ASN A 147 -18.17 -14.77 0.89
C ASN A 147 -18.37 -14.54 2.41
N ILE A 148 -17.68 -13.53 2.96
CA ILE A 148 -17.91 -13.07 4.34
C ILE A 148 -19.31 -12.48 4.47
N ILE A 149 -19.71 -11.57 3.58
CA ILE A 149 -21.01 -10.88 3.62
C ILE A 149 -22.18 -11.86 3.46
N LEU A 150 -22.01 -12.87 2.62
CA LEU A 150 -23.01 -13.93 2.38
C LEU A 150 -23.02 -15.02 3.46
N TRP A 151 -22.25 -14.88 4.55
CA TRP A 151 -22.12 -15.87 5.62
C TRP A 151 -21.63 -17.25 5.17
N LYS A 152 -20.97 -17.35 4.00
CA LYS A 152 -20.40 -18.61 3.50
C LYS A 152 -19.08 -18.96 4.23
N HIS A 153 -18.33 -17.95 4.65
CA HIS A 153 -17.04 -18.12 5.31
C HIS A 153 -17.15 -18.22 6.84
N GLU A 154 -16.30 -19.02 7.50
CA GLU A 154 -16.28 -19.15 8.98
C GLU A 154 -15.97 -17.83 9.69
N LEU A 155 -15.19 -16.96 9.04
CA LEU A 155 -14.87 -15.62 9.55
C LEU A 155 -16.07 -14.65 9.54
N SER A 156 -17.20 -15.00 8.90
CA SER A 156 -18.38 -14.13 8.82
C SER A 156 -18.89 -13.68 10.20
N LYS A 157 -18.92 -14.59 11.18
CA LYS A 157 -19.28 -14.28 12.58
C LYS A 157 -18.35 -13.22 13.17
N LYS A 158 -17.05 -13.44 13.05
CA LYS A 158 -16.02 -12.54 13.61
C LYS A 158 -16.04 -11.19 12.91
N ALA A 159 -16.18 -11.18 11.58
CA ALA A 159 -16.29 -9.97 10.77
C ALA A 159 -17.54 -9.17 11.15
N PHE A 160 -18.69 -9.82 11.37
CA PHE A 160 -19.92 -9.16 11.81
C PHE A 160 -19.77 -8.49 13.19
N TYR A 161 -19.24 -9.20 14.19
CA TYR A 161 -18.97 -8.60 15.50
C TYR A 161 -17.92 -7.48 15.42
N GLY A 162 -16.90 -7.66 14.59
CA GLY A 162 -15.89 -6.64 14.33
C GLY A 162 -16.46 -5.39 13.66
N LEU A 163 -17.38 -5.54 12.70
CA LEU A 163 -18.08 -4.43 12.05
C LEU A 163 -19.01 -3.70 13.01
N LEU A 164 -19.73 -4.42 13.88
CA LEU A 164 -20.56 -3.80 14.91
C LEU A 164 -19.72 -3.03 15.93
N ALA A 165 -18.69 -3.67 16.48
CA ALA A 165 -17.79 -3.03 17.46
C ALA A 165 -17.05 -1.84 16.82
N GLY A 166 -16.52 -2.03 15.62
CA GLY A 166 -15.87 -0.96 14.84
C GLY A 166 -16.83 0.17 14.53
N GLY A 167 -18.07 -0.12 14.13
CA GLY A 167 -19.12 0.88 13.89
C GLY A 167 -19.44 1.70 15.14
N VAL A 168 -19.53 1.07 16.31
CA VAL A 168 -19.72 1.77 17.59
C VAL A 168 -18.52 2.67 17.90
N VAL A 169 -17.29 2.16 17.77
CA VAL A 169 -16.07 2.95 18.02
C VAL A 169 -15.97 4.14 17.05
N LEU A 170 -16.29 3.93 15.76
CA LEU A 170 -16.33 4.97 14.73
C LEU A 170 -17.43 6.01 14.94
N CYS A 171 -18.46 5.73 15.74
CA CYS A 171 -19.42 6.75 16.17
C CYS A 171 -18.81 7.72 17.18
N PHE A 172 -17.83 7.28 17.99
CA PHE A 172 -17.17 8.12 19.00
C PHE A 172 -15.86 8.73 18.50
N LEU A 173 -15.17 8.10 17.55
CA LEU A 173 -13.96 8.64 16.93
C LEU A 173 -14.25 9.16 15.51
N PRO A 174 -14.10 10.46 15.24
CA PRO A 174 -14.20 10.98 13.89
C PRO A 174 -13.13 10.35 12.99
N PHE A 175 -13.52 9.99 11.77
CA PHE A 175 -12.66 9.28 10.81
C PHE A 175 -11.30 9.95 10.58
N TRP A 176 -11.24 11.28 10.62
CA TRP A 176 -9.98 12.01 10.41
C TRP A 176 -8.90 11.64 11.45
N ILE A 177 -9.28 11.36 12.70
CA ILE A 177 -8.33 10.92 13.73
C ILE A 177 -7.74 9.55 13.36
N LEU A 178 -8.56 8.63 12.82
CA LEU A 178 -8.08 7.33 12.37
C LEU A 178 -7.15 7.45 11.17
N VAL A 179 -7.48 8.31 10.20
CA VAL A 179 -6.60 8.57 9.04
C VAL A 179 -5.28 9.17 9.48
N MET A 180 -5.31 10.12 10.41
CA MET A 180 -4.09 10.72 10.98
C MET A 180 -3.27 9.69 11.76
N ALA A 181 -3.90 8.85 12.57
CA ALA A 181 -3.22 7.79 13.32
C ALA A 181 -2.61 6.73 12.38
N ALA A 182 -3.34 6.32 11.34
CA ALA A 182 -2.85 5.39 10.33
C ALA A 182 -1.69 6.01 9.53
N GLY A 183 -1.82 7.28 9.11
CA GLY A 183 -0.78 8.03 8.43
C GLY A 183 0.48 8.16 9.29
N ALA A 184 0.33 8.52 10.56
CA ALA A 184 1.44 8.55 11.53
C ALA A 184 2.07 7.17 11.70
N GLY A 185 1.26 6.11 11.78
CA GLY A 185 1.74 4.73 11.84
C GLY A 185 2.56 4.32 10.62
N VAL A 186 2.11 4.65 9.40
CA VAL A 186 2.84 4.38 8.15
C VAL A 186 4.12 5.21 8.07
N LEU A 187 4.07 6.48 8.48
CA LEU A 187 5.25 7.35 8.53
C LEU A 187 6.27 6.83 9.53
N LEU A 188 5.85 6.43 10.73
CA LEU A 188 6.71 5.80 11.73
C LEU A 188 7.24 4.45 11.20
N ALA A 189 6.41 3.70 10.49
CA ALA A 189 6.78 2.41 9.94
C ALA A 189 7.86 2.51 8.85
N ASN A 190 7.84 3.59 8.08
CA ASN A 190 8.82 3.88 7.03
C ASN A 190 9.88 4.90 7.49
N SER A 191 9.83 5.33 8.75
CA SER A 191 10.73 6.38 9.23
C SER A 191 12.17 5.87 9.28
N PRO A 192 13.15 6.72 8.95
CA PRO A 192 14.57 6.41 9.14
C PRO A 192 14.94 6.20 10.62
N ILE A 193 14.03 6.54 11.54
CA ILE A 193 14.16 6.32 12.99
C ILE A 193 14.26 4.82 13.31
N LYS A 194 13.66 3.94 12.50
CA LYS A 194 13.88 2.49 12.62
C LYS A 194 15.33 2.10 12.33
N GLY A 195 15.93 2.73 11.32
CA GLY A 195 17.36 2.55 11.03
C GLY A 195 18.25 3.04 12.17
N LEU A 196 17.91 4.20 12.76
CA LEU A 196 18.61 4.76 13.91
C LEU A 196 18.50 3.90 15.16
N SER A 197 17.30 3.40 15.50
CA SER A 197 17.09 2.54 16.67
C SER A 197 17.78 1.18 16.53
N ILE A 198 17.77 0.58 15.33
CA ILE A 198 18.57 -0.63 15.04
C ILE A 198 20.07 -0.31 15.13
N GLY A 199 20.49 0.84 14.63
CA GLY A 199 21.88 1.32 14.72
C GLY A 199 22.34 1.48 16.17
N PHE A 200 21.53 2.12 17.01
CA PHE A 200 21.81 2.29 18.44
C PHE A 200 21.76 0.97 19.20
N ALA A 201 20.78 0.11 18.93
CA ALA A 201 20.72 -1.22 19.53
C ALA A 201 21.96 -2.04 19.15
N LYS A 202 22.40 -1.96 17.90
CA LYS A 202 23.63 -2.61 17.44
C LYS A 202 24.90 -1.97 18.03
N TYR A 203 24.90 -0.67 18.28
CA TYR A 203 26.01 0.01 18.95
C TYR A 203 26.08 -0.35 20.44
N ALA A 204 24.95 -0.41 21.13
CA ALA A 204 24.87 -0.78 22.55
C ALA A 204 25.10 -2.28 22.79
N ALA A 205 24.73 -3.14 21.82
CA ALA A 205 24.99 -4.58 21.86
C ALA A 205 26.40 -4.95 21.39
N ARG A 206 27.19 -4.00 20.86
CA ARG A 206 28.62 -4.24 20.71
C ARG A 206 29.19 -4.34 22.13
N PRO A 207 29.89 -5.43 22.48
CA PRO A 207 30.60 -5.49 23.74
C PRO A 207 31.49 -4.25 23.82
N ALA A 208 31.34 -3.48 24.90
CA ALA A 208 32.21 -2.35 25.18
C ALA A 208 33.65 -2.86 25.00
N PRO A 209 34.51 -2.15 24.24
CA PRO A 209 35.88 -2.61 24.03
C PRO A 209 36.50 -2.78 25.41
N THR A 210 36.73 -4.04 25.78
CA THR A 210 37.26 -4.41 27.08
C THR A 210 38.73 -4.00 27.12
N GLY A 211 38.96 -2.72 27.42
CA GLY A 211 40.27 -2.12 27.63
C GLY A 211 41.12 -1.97 26.37
N ASP A 212 41.96 -0.93 26.38
CA ASP A 212 43.03 -0.62 25.42
C ASP A 212 44.03 -1.76 25.14
N ILE A 213 43.83 -2.94 25.72
CA ILE A 213 44.71 -4.11 25.62
C ILE A 213 44.63 -4.71 24.20
N GLY A 214 43.44 -4.79 23.60
CA GLY A 214 43.29 -5.36 22.25
C GLY A 214 43.79 -4.44 21.12
N LEU A 215 43.79 -3.12 21.32
CA LEU A 215 44.30 -2.18 20.31
C LEU A 215 45.83 -2.14 20.31
N LEU A 216 46.44 -2.25 21.50
CA LEU A 216 47.89 -2.39 21.65
C LEU A 216 48.39 -3.72 21.09
N ASP A 217 47.70 -4.83 21.35
CA ASP A 217 48.08 -6.15 20.84
C ASP A 217 47.93 -6.24 19.30
N ALA A 218 46.87 -5.65 18.74
CA ALA A 218 46.70 -5.54 17.28
C ALA A 218 47.71 -4.58 16.62
N MET A 219 48.15 -3.52 17.31
CA MET A 219 49.24 -2.67 16.82
C MET A 219 50.60 -3.38 16.89
N GLU A 220 50.85 -4.17 17.93
CA GLU A 220 52.08 -4.93 18.10
C GLU A 220 52.19 -6.05 17.06
N GLU A 221 51.09 -6.76 16.78
CA GLU A 221 51.03 -7.77 15.72
C GLU A 221 51.26 -7.15 14.32
N HIS A 222 50.74 -5.94 14.08
CA HIS A 222 50.95 -5.24 12.82
C HIS A 222 52.38 -4.71 12.65
N HIS A 223 53.08 -4.38 13.74
CA HIS A 223 54.49 -4.00 13.71
C HIS A 223 55.44 -5.20 13.47
N HIS A 224 55.01 -6.40 13.84
CA HIS A 224 55.78 -7.64 13.61
C HIS A 224 55.46 -8.34 12.29
N SER A 225 54.39 -7.95 11.58
CA SER A 225 54.05 -8.47 10.26
C SER A 225 55.18 -8.27 9.24
N ALA A 226 55.45 -9.32 8.46
CA ALA A 226 56.47 -9.33 7.41
C ALA A 226 56.26 -8.21 6.38
N ASP A 227 55.01 -7.80 6.16
CA ASP A 227 54.66 -6.72 5.21
C ASP A 227 55.08 -5.34 5.71
N TYR A 228 55.10 -5.11 7.02
CA TYR A 228 55.59 -3.83 7.55
C TYR A 228 57.10 -3.69 7.35
N LYS A 229 57.86 -4.79 7.51
CA LYS A 229 59.31 -4.81 7.29
C LYS A 229 59.68 -4.50 5.83
N THR A 230 58.92 -4.98 4.85
CA THR A 230 59.19 -4.70 3.44
C THR A 230 58.94 -3.23 3.09
N ILE A 231 57.88 -2.62 3.65
CA ILE A 231 57.56 -1.20 3.46
C ILE A 231 58.64 -0.30 4.09
N VAL A 232 59.09 -0.62 5.31
CA VAL A 232 60.17 0.15 5.97
C VAL A 232 61.48 0.05 5.18
N LEU A 233 61.83 -1.14 4.68
CA LEU A 233 63.02 -1.34 3.84
C LEU A 233 62.94 -0.57 2.52
N GLN A 234 61.76 -0.53 1.88
CA GLN A 234 61.56 0.30 0.68
C GLN A 234 61.74 1.79 0.98
N LYS A 235 61.21 2.26 2.11
CA LYS A 235 61.31 3.67 2.52
C LYS A 235 62.74 4.09 2.89
N GLN A 236 63.57 3.17 3.37
CA GLN A 236 65.00 3.41 3.56
C GLN A 236 65.75 3.46 2.22
N ARG A 237 65.43 2.57 1.28
CA ARG A 237 66.06 2.55 -0.06
C ARG A 237 65.79 3.84 -0.84
N THR A 238 64.61 4.43 -0.73
CA THR A 238 64.30 5.71 -1.39
C THR A 238 65.08 6.87 -0.77
N LYS A 239 65.20 6.94 0.56
CA LYS A 239 66.03 7.97 1.22
C LYS A 239 67.51 7.92 0.84
N THR A 240 68.08 6.73 0.69
CA THR A 240 69.48 6.60 0.24
C THR A 240 69.66 7.09 -1.20
N LYS A 241 68.66 6.83 -2.07
CA LYS A 241 68.69 7.21 -3.49
C LYS A 241 68.58 8.72 -3.69
N ASP A 242 67.79 9.41 -2.88
CA ASP A 242 67.65 10.87 -2.93
C ASP A 242 68.92 11.59 -2.44
N THR A 243 69.66 10.99 -1.51
CA THR A 243 70.93 11.55 -1.02
C THR A 243 72.04 11.45 -2.07
N THR A 244 71.95 10.51 -3.01
CA THR A 244 72.92 10.37 -4.12
C THR A 244 72.57 11.19 -5.36
N ALA A 245 71.34 11.72 -5.47
CA ALA A 245 70.86 12.48 -6.63
C ALA A 245 71.02 14.01 -6.49
N SER A 246 71.44 14.51 -5.32
CA SER A 246 71.67 15.94 -5.07
C SER A 246 73.09 16.42 -5.42
N GLU A 247 73.75 15.79 -6.40
CA GLU A 247 74.97 16.30 -7.02
C GLU A 247 74.81 16.28 -8.54
N THR A 248 74.15 17.30 -9.12
CA THR A 248 74.37 17.66 -10.53
C THR A 248 73.92 19.11 -10.79
N PRO A 249 74.71 19.90 -11.55
CA PRO A 249 74.69 21.36 -11.52
C PRO A 249 73.64 22.00 -12.44
N PRO A 250 73.27 23.28 -12.21
CA PRO A 250 72.16 23.93 -12.90
C PRO A 250 72.61 24.51 -14.24
N THR A 251 71.85 24.21 -15.30
CA THR A 251 72.04 24.85 -16.60
C THR A 251 70.87 25.77 -16.95
N THR A 252 71.29 27.00 -17.22
CA THR A 252 70.64 28.26 -17.52
C THR A 252 69.80 28.26 -18.80
N GLY A 253 68.60 28.84 -18.73
CA GLY A 253 68.16 29.97 -19.56
C GLY A 253 67.71 29.74 -21.03
N ARG A 254 66.46 30.15 -21.34
CA ARG A 254 66.03 30.91 -22.54
C ARG A 254 64.52 31.18 -22.42
N ALA A 255 64.01 32.40 -22.19
CA ALA A 255 64.00 33.64 -22.96
C ALA A 255 63.13 33.60 -24.25
N SER A 256 61.93 34.20 -24.10
CA SER A 256 61.21 35.12 -25.01
C SER A 256 60.94 34.75 -26.47
N SER A 257 59.67 34.89 -26.91
CA SER A 257 59.20 35.94 -27.85
C SER A 257 57.67 35.84 -28.11
N PRO A 258 56.92 36.97 -28.12
CA PRO A 258 55.58 37.13 -28.72
C PRO A 258 55.71 37.72 -30.16
N PRO A 259 54.65 38.16 -30.89
CA PRO A 259 53.20 38.15 -30.66
C PRO A 259 52.39 37.15 -31.52
#